data_AF-A0A7W1GJD7-F1
#
_entry.id   AF-A0A7W1GJD7-F1
#
_cell.length_a   1.000
_cell.length_b   1.000
_cell.length_c   1.000
_cell.angle_alpha   90.00
_cell.angle_beta   90.00
_cell.angle_gamma   90.00
#
_symmetry.space_group_name_H-M   'P 1'
#
loop_
_entity.id
_entity.type
_entity.pdbx_description
1 polymer ?
#
loop_
_entity_poly.entity_id
_entity_poly.type
_entity_poly.pdbx_seq_one_letter_code
_entity_poly.pdbx_strand_id
1 'polypeptide(L)'
;MSPNLRAAVIWWSQGNRSDKYQSPFVAANPKYKRENFVIGNSLSEQSNGLFKDAQKTHKTSNRYDLVTVILAAALFMLGVAGVLRHYGLRLAFFAIGAVFFAGGVIQILRIAVF
;
A
#
# COMPACT_ATOMS: atom_id res chain seq x y z
N MET A 1 -28.36 -21.89 8.81
CA MET A 1 -29.04 -21.00 7.85
C MET A 1 -29.60 -19.81 8.62
N SER A 2 -29.31 -18.57 8.25
CA SER A 2 -29.77 -17.41 9.04
C SER A 2 -31.31 -17.24 8.95
N PRO A 3 -31.97 -16.67 9.97
CA PRO A 3 -33.43 -16.50 9.98
C PRO A 3 -33.94 -15.70 8.77
N ASN A 4 -33.21 -14.66 8.37
CA ASN A 4 -33.54 -13.83 7.20
C ASN A 4 -33.38 -14.60 5.88
N LEU A 5 -32.33 -15.41 5.75
CA LEU A 5 -32.12 -16.25 4.56
C LEU A 5 -33.22 -17.31 4.43
N ARG A 6 -33.65 -17.89 5.56
CA ARG A 6 -34.77 -18.82 5.61
C ARG A 6 -36.09 -18.16 5.22
N ALA A 7 -36.38 -16.97 5.75
CA ALA A 7 -37.59 -16.23 5.41
C ALA A 7 -37.62 -15.83 3.92
N ALA A 8 -36.47 -15.45 3.34
CA ALA A 8 -36.35 -15.12 1.93
C ALA A 8 -36.63 -16.32 1.01
N VAL A 9 -36.09 -17.49 1.35
CA VAL A 9 -36.31 -18.74 0.61
C VAL A 9 -37.77 -19.20 0.71
N ILE A 10 -38.38 -19.10 1.90
CA ILE A 10 -39.79 -19.46 2.11
C ILE A 10 -40.73 -18.54 1.33
N TRP A 11 -40.49 -17.22 1.34
CA TRP A 11 -41.27 -16.25 0.56
C TRP A 11 -41.24 -16.57 -0.95
N TRP A 12 -40.10 -17.03 -1.44
CA TRP A 12 -39.95 -17.43 -2.83
C TRP A 12 -40.63 -18.76 -3.14
N SER A 13 -40.55 -19.75 -2.24
CA SER A 13 -41.14 -21.07 -2.45
C SER A 13 -42.68 -21.09 -2.31
N GLN A 14 -43.28 -20.10 -1.64
CA GLN A 14 -44.72 -20.04 -1.34
C GLN A 14 -45.58 -19.27 -2.35
N GLY A 15 -45.09 -18.99 -3.56
CA GLY A 15 -45.93 -18.43 -4.63
C GLY A 15 -45.29 -17.34 -5.49
N ASN A 16 -44.06 -16.94 -5.21
CA ASN A 16 -43.33 -15.96 -6.03
C ASN A 16 -42.36 -16.61 -7.03
N ARG A 17 -42.31 -17.95 -7.07
CA ARG A 17 -41.70 -18.71 -8.17
C ARG A 17 -42.49 -18.46 -9.45
N SER A 18 -41.95 -17.56 -10.25
CA SER A 18 -42.47 -17.15 -11.56
C SER A 18 -41.27 -16.78 -12.43
N ASP A 19 -41.46 -16.70 -13.75
CA ASP A 19 -40.39 -16.27 -14.68
C ASP A 19 -39.80 -14.90 -14.31
N LYS A 20 -40.58 -14.10 -13.57
CA LYS A 20 -40.21 -12.78 -13.05
C LYS A 20 -39.16 -12.82 -11.94
N TYR A 21 -39.11 -13.87 -11.11
CA TYR A 21 -38.18 -13.99 -9.99
C TYR A 21 -37.56 -15.40 -9.92
N GLN A 22 -36.46 -15.58 -10.64
CA GLN A 22 -35.73 -16.85 -10.73
C GLN A 22 -35.01 -17.26 -9.44
N SER A 23 -34.87 -16.35 -8.46
CA SER A 23 -34.23 -16.63 -7.18
C SER A 23 -34.90 -15.89 -6.02
N PRO A 24 -34.72 -16.37 -4.77
CA PRO A 24 -35.16 -15.66 -3.57
C PRO A 24 -34.33 -14.41 -3.27
N PHE A 25 -33.19 -14.21 -3.95
CA PHE A 25 -32.20 -13.17 -3.67
C PHE A 25 -32.40 -11.93 -4.56
N VAL A 26 -33.64 -11.48 -4.69
CA VAL A 26 -34.02 -10.33 -5.53
C VAL A 26 -34.37 -9.13 -4.67
N ALA A 27 -34.11 -7.92 -5.18
CA ALA A 27 -34.44 -6.67 -4.47
C ALA A 27 -35.94 -6.52 -4.17
N ALA A 28 -36.81 -7.17 -4.97
CA ALA A 28 -38.25 -7.19 -4.77
C ALA A 28 -38.71 -8.07 -3.59
N ASN A 29 -37.82 -8.90 -3.02
CA ASN A 29 -38.15 -9.74 -1.87
C ASN A 29 -37.97 -8.93 -0.57
N PRO A 30 -39.05 -8.55 0.13
CA PRO A 30 -38.96 -7.74 1.34
C PRO A 30 -38.31 -8.48 2.52
N LYS A 31 -38.17 -9.82 2.42
CA LYS A 31 -37.52 -10.65 3.44
C LYS A 31 -36.02 -10.84 3.17
N TYR A 32 -35.54 -10.50 1.97
CA TYR A 32 -34.13 -10.54 1.63
C TYR A 32 -33.45 -9.21 2.00
N LYS A 33 -32.81 -9.18 3.17
CA LYS A 33 -32.05 -8.01 3.64
C LYS A 33 -30.57 -8.16 3.29
N ARG A 34 -30.03 -7.18 2.58
CA ARG A 34 -28.59 -7.07 2.23
C ARG A 34 -27.78 -6.28 3.27
N GLU A 35 -28.23 -6.21 4.52
CA GLU A 35 -27.56 -5.46 5.59
C GLU A 35 -26.10 -5.91 5.76
N ASN A 36 -25.83 -7.22 5.78
CA ASN A 36 -24.46 -7.75 5.86
C ASN A 36 -23.61 -7.41 4.63
N PHE A 37 -24.22 -7.26 3.44
CA PHE A 37 -23.51 -6.86 2.23
C PHE A 37 -23.16 -5.37 2.28
N VAL A 38 -24.06 -4.52 2.80
CA VAL A 38 -23.80 -3.09 3.00
C VAL A 38 -22.71 -2.88 4.05
N ILE A 39 -22.76 -3.61 5.17
CA ILE A 39 -21.73 -3.58 6.22
C ILE A 39 -20.40 -4.13 5.68
N GLY A 40 -20.43 -5.23 4.93
CA GLY A 40 -19.22 -5.79 4.31
C GLY A 40 -18.60 -4.85 3.29
N ASN A 41 -19.41 -4.19 2.46
CA ASN A 41 -18.93 -3.20 1.51
C ASN A 41 -18.32 -1.98 2.21
N SER A 42 -18.98 -1.44 3.23
CA SER A 42 -18.44 -0.30 3.99
C SER A 42 -17.14 -0.65 4.73
N LEU A 43 -17.02 -1.87 5.26
CA LEU A 43 -15.79 -2.33 5.92
C LEU A 43 -14.67 -2.59 4.89
N SER A 44 -15.01 -3.10 3.71
CA SER A 44 -14.06 -3.30 2.61
C SER A 44 -13.56 -1.97 2.04
N GLU A 45 -14.43 -0.98 1.88
CA GLU A 45 -14.04 0.38 1.48
C GLU A 45 -13.13 1.04 2.52
N GLN A 46 -13.44 0.92 3.80
CA GLN A 46 -12.57 1.41 4.88
C GLN A 46 -11.20 0.73 4.88
N SER A 47 -11.17 -0.60 4.74
CA SER A 47 -9.92 -1.36 4.65
C SER A 47 -9.09 -0.93 3.45
N ASN A 48 -9.71 -0.77 2.28
CA ASN A 48 -9.04 -0.29 1.07
C ASN A 48 -8.48 1.13 1.23
N GLY A 49 -9.17 2.01 1.95
CA GLY A 49 -8.67 3.34 2.30
C GLY A 49 -7.39 3.26 3.14
N LEU A 50 -7.43 2.49 4.22
CA LEU A 50 -6.27 2.28 5.10
C LEU A 50 -5.09 1.65 4.36
N PHE A 51 -5.32 0.67 3.49
CA PHE A 51 -4.26 0.06 2.67
C PHE A 51 -3.64 1.05 1.69
N LYS A 52 -4.43 1.93 1.07
CA LYS A 52 -3.91 2.96 0.16
C LYS A 52 -3.05 3.98 0.91
N ASP A 53 -3.47 4.38 2.10
CA ASP A 53 -2.70 5.33 2.90
C ASP A 53 -1.44 4.69 3.48
N ALA A 54 -1.51 3.43 3.93
CA ALA A 54 -0.33 2.66 4.31
C ALA A 54 0.67 2.50 3.15
N GLN A 55 0.20 2.24 1.91
CA GLN A 55 1.07 2.18 0.74
C GLN A 55 1.76 3.52 0.44
N LYS A 56 1.08 4.66 0.64
CA LYS A 56 1.71 5.97 0.46
C LYS A 56 2.84 6.16 1.47
N THR A 57 2.58 5.86 2.75
CA THR A 57 3.60 5.96 3.82
C THR A 57 4.77 5.01 3.60
N HIS A 58 4.50 3.77 3.18
CA HIS A 58 5.55 2.79 2.88
C HIS A 58 6.46 3.21 1.73
N LYS A 59 5.93 3.87 0.69
CA LYS A 59 6.74 4.39 -0.42
C LYS A 59 7.73 5.46 0.06
N THR A 60 7.34 6.29 1.02
CA THR A 60 8.23 7.29 1.62
C THR A 60 9.29 6.62 2.49
N SER A 61 8.89 5.66 3.34
CA SER A 61 9.82 4.89 4.19
C SER A 61 10.91 4.18 3.38
N ASN A 62 10.51 3.44 2.33
CA ASN A 62 11.45 2.68 1.52
C ASN A 62 12.46 3.59 0.78
N ARG A 63 12.03 4.80 0.38
CA ARG A 63 12.95 5.79 -0.21
C ARG A 63 13.96 6.27 0.83
N TYR A 64 13.54 6.50 2.07
CA TYR A 64 14.42 6.94 3.15
C TYR A 64 15.47 5.86 3.50
N ASP A 65 15.05 4.59 3.57
CA ASP A 65 15.94 3.46 3.82
C ASP A 65 17.01 3.34 2.72
N LEU A 66 16.60 3.37 1.44
CA LEU A 66 17.52 3.31 0.31
C LEU A 66 18.53 4.47 0.32
N VAL A 67 18.07 5.69 0.60
CA VAL A 67 18.93 6.86 0.66
C VAL A 67 19.93 6.75 1.82
N THR A 68 19.52 6.19 2.96
CA THR A 68 20.40 5.97 4.11
C THR A 68 21.52 4.97 3.77
N VAL A 69 21.19 3.88 3.07
CA VAL A 69 22.19 2.91 2.60
C VAL A 69 23.16 3.53 1.60
N ILE A 70 22.68 4.33 0.65
CA ILE A 70 23.53 5.06 -0.31
C ILE A 70 24.46 6.03 0.43
N LEU A 71 23.94 6.77 1.41
CA LEU A 71 24.73 7.71 2.20
C LEU A 71 25.84 7.00 2.99
N ALA A 72 25.52 5.86 3.61
CA ALA A 72 26.49 5.04 4.32
C ALA A 72 27.61 4.55 3.38
N ALA A 73 27.26 4.06 2.19
CA ALA A 73 28.23 3.63 1.18
C ALA A 73 29.10 4.81 0.68
N ALA A 74 28.51 5.98 0.49
CA ALA A 74 29.22 7.19 0.08
C ALA A 74 30.24 7.64 1.14
N LEU A 75 29.83 7.68 2.40
CA LEU A 75 30.71 8.01 3.54
C LEU A 75 31.82 6.99 3.69
N PHE A 76 31.53 5.70 3.47
CA PHE A 76 32.54 4.66 3.46
C PHE A 76 33.59 4.89 2.36
N MET A 77 33.17 5.16 1.12
CA MET A 77 34.10 5.49 0.03
C MET A 77 34.96 6.72 0.32
N LEU A 78 34.37 7.76 0.91
CA LEU A 78 35.10 8.96 1.33
C LEU A 78 36.11 8.66 2.44
N GLY A 79 35.75 7.79 3.40
CA GLY A 79 36.66 7.30 4.43
C GLY A 79 37.84 6.53 3.84
N VAL A 80 37.59 5.62 2.90
CA VAL A 80 38.64 4.86 2.19
C VAL A 80 39.56 5.81 1.42
N ALA A 81 39.02 6.83 0.74
CA ALA A 81 39.82 7.83 0.05
C ALA A 81 40.79 8.59 0.98
N GLY A 82 40.43 8.78 2.25
CA GLY A 82 41.30 9.40 3.26
C GLY A 82 42.55 8.58 3.61
N VAL A 83 42.47 7.26 3.49
CA VAL A 83 43.55 6.32 3.88
C VAL A 83 44.42 5.90 2.68
N LEU A 84 43.91 6.03 1.45
CA LEU A 84 44.63 5.65 0.24
C LEU A 84 45.86 6.55 -0.01
N ARG A 85 47.04 5.93 -0.13
CA ARG A 85 48.30 6.60 -0.49
C ARG A 85 48.39 6.97 -1.98
N HIS A 86 47.76 6.20 -2.86
CA HIS A 86 47.85 6.42 -4.30
C HIS A 86 46.91 7.54 -4.76
N TYR A 87 47.47 8.63 -5.27
CA TYR A 87 46.72 9.86 -5.58
C TYR A 87 45.58 9.63 -6.58
N GLY A 88 45.80 8.85 -7.65
CA GLY A 88 44.76 8.55 -8.64
C GLY A 88 43.55 7.80 -8.08
N LEU A 89 43.79 6.76 -7.28
CA LEU A 89 42.72 5.99 -6.62
C LEU A 89 42.01 6.84 -5.55
N ARG A 90 42.76 7.64 -4.80
CA ARG A 90 42.21 8.58 -3.83
C ARG A 90 41.25 9.57 -4.49
N LEU A 91 41.62 10.17 -5.62
CA LEU A 91 40.77 11.11 -6.33
C LEU A 91 39.51 10.43 -6.91
N ALA A 92 39.65 9.21 -7.45
CA ALA A 92 38.51 8.45 -7.98
C ALA A 92 37.48 8.11 -6.90
N PHE A 93 37.91 7.55 -5.77
CA PHE A 93 37.02 7.23 -4.65
C PHE A 93 36.41 8.48 -4.03
N PHE A 94 37.19 9.57 -3.92
CA PHE A 94 36.69 10.85 -3.42
C PHE A 94 35.60 11.43 -4.34
N ALA A 95 35.84 11.48 -5.64
CA ALA A 95 34.90 12.02 -6.61
C ALA A 95 33.58 11.22 -6.61
N ILE A 96 33.67 9.89 -6.65
CA ILE A 96 32.49 9.01 -6.66
C ILE A 96 31.72 9.17 -5.33
N GLY A 97 32.42 9.09 -4.19
CA GLY A 97 31.81 9.25 -2.87
C GLY A 97 31.15 10.62 -2.70
N ALA A 98 31.77 11.70 -3.19
CA ALA A 98 31.21 13.05 -3.13
C ALA A 98 29.92 13.19 -3.97
N VAL A 99 29.89 12.60 -5.17
CA VAL A 99 28.68 12.61 -6.02
C VAL A 99 27.54 11.85 -5.35
N PHE A 100 27.78 10.65 -4.83
CA PHE A 100 26.75 9.89 -4.12
C PHE A 100 26.29 10.57 -2.84
N PHE A 101 27.21 11.19 -2.10
CA PHE A 101 26.88 11.95 -0.89
C PHE A 101 25.99 13.14 -1.21
N ALA A 102 26.38 13.98 -2.18
CA ALA A 102 25.58 15.13 -2.60
C ALA A 102 24.20 14.70 -3.11
N GLY A 103 24.14 13.65 -3.94
CA GLY A 103 22.88 13.08 -4.42
C GLY A 103 21.98 12.56 -3.29
N GLY A 104 22.56 11.85 -2.31
CA GLY A 104 21.85 11.36 -1.12
C GLY A 104 21.30 12.49 -0.27
N VAL A 105 22.10 13.50 0.04
CA VAL A 105 21.67 14.68 0.82
C VAL A 105 20.52 15.42 0.13
N ILE A 106 20.62 15.63 -1.19
CA ILE A 106 19.53 16.26 -1.96
C ILE A 106 18.24 15.44 -1.88
N GLN A 107 18.33 14.11 -1.95
CA GLN A 107 17.15 13.23 -1.82
C GLN A 107 16.55 13.28 -0.42
N ILE A 108 17.37 13.28 0.65
CA ILE A 108 16.87 13.45 2.03
C ILE A 108 16.13 14.77 2.16
N LEU A 109 16.72 15.87 1.67
CA LEU A 109 16.09 17.19 1.73
C LEU A 109 14.76 17.22 0.97
N ARG A 110 14.68 16.56 -0.20
CA ARG A 110 13.42 16.43 -0.94
C ARG A 110 12.37 15.60 -0.19
N ILE A 111 12.76 14.55 0.53
CA ILE A 111 11.82 13.75 1.31
C ILE A 111 11.41 14.48 2.61
N ALA A 112 12.29 15.27 3.21
CA ALA A 112 12.01 15.97 4.47
C ALA A 112 11.13 17.22 4.29
N VAL A 113 11.15 17.84 3.10
CA VAL A 113 10.38 19.07 2.79
C VAL A 113 8.96 18.76 2.27
N PHE A 114 8.67 17.51 1.89
CA PHE A 114 7.37 17.06 1.37
C PHE A 114 6.70 16.05 2.29
#